data_AF-A0A6L3ESX5-F1
#
_entry.id   AF-A0A6L3ESX5-F1
#
_cell.length_a   1.000
_cell.length_b   1.000
_cell.length_c   1.000
_cell.angle_alpha   90.00
_cell.angle_beta   90.00
_cell.angle_gamma   90.00
#
_symmetry.space_group_name_H-M   'P 1'
#
loop_
_entity.id
_entity.type
_entity.pdbx_description
1 polymer ?
#
loop_
_entity_poly.entity_id
_entity_poly.type
_entity_poly.pdbx_seq_one_letter_code
_entity_poly.pdbx_strand_id
1 'polypeptide(L)' 'MKVGILYSRIRVEEKLLFQELEARGAKFEMIDVRKAVFDLDAREQWEQYDVVLERCVSHSRAQASLQILGS' A
#
# COMPACT_ATOMS: atom_id res chain seq x y z
N MET A 1 7.25 0.90 12.96
CA MET A 1 6.31 1.43 11.96
C MET A 1 6.82 1.13 10.55
N LYS A 2 6.32 0.05 9.94
CA LYS A 2 6.48 -0.33 8.55
C LYS A 2 5.18 -0.02 7.82
N VAL A 3 5.23 0.89 6.85
CA VAL A 3 4.08 1.33 6.03
C VAL A 3 4.03 0.52 4.74
N GLY A 4 2.93 -0.15 4.44
CA GLY A 4 2.68 -0.72 3.11
C GLY A 4 2.04 0.33 2.21
N ILE A 5 2.60 0.60 1.02
CA ILE A 5 2.02 1.59 0.09
C ILE A 5 1.53 0.87 -1.15
N LEU A 6 0.20 0.79 -1.29
CA LEU A 6 -0.46 0.22 -2.45
C LEU A 6 -0.43 1.23 -3.60
N TYR A 7 0.09 0.83 -4.76
CA TYR A 7 0.09 1.68 -5.95
C TYR A 7 -0.23 0.90 -7.22
N SER A 8 -0.77 1.60 -8.21
CA SER A 8 -0.96 1.07 -9.58
C SER A 8 -0.07 1.77 -10.61
N ARG A 9 0.36 3.00 -10.31
CA ARG A 9 1.24 3.85 -11.12
C ARG A 9 1.88 4.87 -10.17
N ILE A 10 3.17 5.15 -10.36
CA ILE A 10 3.87 6.18 -9.58
C ILE A 10 3.65 7.54 -10.25
N ARG A 11 3.02 8.48 -9.55
CA ARG A 11 2.89 9.88 -9.96
C ARG A 11 3.80 10.78 -9.12
N VAL A 12 3.73 12.10 -9.34
CA VAL A 12 4.53 13.09 -8.60
C VAL A 12 4.14 13.08 -7.12
N GLU A 13 2.85 12.95 -6.84
CA GLU A 13 2.25 12.91 -5.51
C GLU A 13 2.82 11.74 -4.69
N GLU A 14 2.93 10.55 -5.29
CA GLU A 14 3.55 9.40 -4.63
C GLU A 14 5.05 9.61 -4.38
N LYS A 15 5.78 10.22 -5.32
CA LYS A 15 7.20 10.54 -5.11
C LYS A 15 7.42 11.51 -3.95
N LEU A 16 6.59 12.55 -3.85
CA LEU A 16 6.65 13.51 -2.73
C LEU A 16 6.34 12.83 -1.40
N LEU A 17 5.37 11.91 -1.38
CA LEU A 17 5.05 11.13 -0.21
C LEU A 17 6.24 10.25 0.23
N PHE A 18 6.93 9.59 -0.70
CA PHE A 18 8.10 8.76 -0.37
C PHE A 18 9.23 9.60 0.21
N GLN A 19 9.50 10.76 -0.40
CA GLN A 19 10.51 11.69 0.11
C GLN A 19 10.21 12.12 1.55
N GLU A 20 8.95 12.41 1.87
CA GLU A 20 8.55 12.79 3.23
C GLU A 20 8.63 11.63 4.22
N LEU A 21 8.28 10.41 3.80
CA LEU A 21 8.43 9.20 4.62
C LEU A 21 9.91 8.91 4.91
N GLU A 22 10.77 9.02 3.90
CA GLU A 22 12.22 8.89 4.03
C GLU A 22 12.81 9.96 4.95
N ALA A 23 12.42 11.23 4.78
CA ALA A 23 12.87 12.34 5.61
C ALA A 23 12.51 12.16 7.09
N ARG A 24 11.41 11.46 7.38
CA ARG A 24 10.95 11.11 8.73
C ARG A 24 11.56 9.80 9.26
N GLY A 25 12.38 9.11 8.48
CA GLY A 25 12.97 7.82 8.85
C GLY A 25 11.94 6.68 8.95
N ALA A 26 10.77 6.82 8.32
CA ALA A 26 9.74 5.78 8.31
C ALA A 26 10.15 4.64 7.38
N LYS A 27 9.98 3.39 7.83
CA LYS A 27 10.15 2.22 6.96
C LYS A 27 8.89 2.07 6.11
N PHE A 28 9.04 1.92 4.81
CA PHE A 28 7.90 1.64 3.93
C PHE A 28 8.26 0.64 2.84
N GLU A 29 7.25 -0.05 2.32
CA GLU A 29 7.36 -0.98 1.20
C GLU A 29 6.34 -0.61 0.12
N MET A 30 6.79 -0.66 -1.13
CA MET A 30 5.98 -0.38 -2.30
C MET A 30 5.32 -1.65 -2.82
N ILE A 31 4.00 -1.65 -2.94
CA ILE A 31 3.21 -2.82 -3.31
C ILE A 31 2.44 -2.52 -4.59
N ASP A 32 2.87 -3.13 -5.70
CA ASP A 32 2.18 -3.00 -6.99
C ASP A 32 0.89 -3.83 -6.97
N VAL A 33 -0.26 -3.17 -6.83
CA VAL A 33 -1.57 -3.82 -6.75
C VAL A 33 -1.90 -4.62 -8.01
N ARG A 34 -1.24 -4.36 -9.13
CA ARG A 34 -1.43 -5.13 -10.37
C ARG A 34 -0.77 -6.50 -10.32
N LYS A 35 0.14 -6.71 -9.36
CA LYS A 35 0.91 -7.95 -9.16
C LYS A 35 0.63 -8.60 -7.80
N ALA A 36 0.10 -7.84 -6.85
CA ALA A 36 -0.26 -8.34 -5.54
C ALA A 36 -1.36 -9.40 -5.63
N VAL A 37 -1.19 -10.48 -4.89
CA VAL A 37 -2.20 -11.53 -4.73
C VAL A 37 -2.84 -11.35 -3.35
N PHE A 38 -4.13 -11.05 -3.34
CA PHE A 38 -4.92 -10.97 -2.11
C PHE A 38 -5.53 -12.33 -1.84
N ASP A 39 -4.75 -13.19 -1.20
CA ASP A 39 -5.25 -14.45 -0.66
C ASP A 39 -6.13 -14.16 0.56
N LEU A 40 -7.40 -14.57 0.50
CA LEU A 40 -8.36 -14.33 1.56
C LEU A 40 -8.17 -15.32 2.73
N ASP A 41 -7.54 -16.47 2.48
CA ASP A 41 -7.25 -17.48 3.48
C ASP A 41 -5.87 -17.28 4.14
N ALA A 42 -5.02 -16.43 3.55
CA ALA A 42 -3.65 -16.15 4.02
C ALA A 42 -3.38 -14.64 4.17
N ARG A 43 -3.70 -14.10 5.36
CA ARG A 43 -3.56 -12.67 5.69
C ARG A 43 -2.20 -12.28 6.28
N GLU A 44 -1.40 -13.26 6.71
CA GLU A 44 -0.12 -13.06 7.40
C GLU A 44 0.87 -12.21 6.60
N GLN A 45 0.81 -12.28 5.27
CA GLN A 45 1.64 -11.46 4.38
C GLN A 45 1.38 -9.94 4.53
N TRP A 46 0.22 -9.54 5.04
CA TRP A 46 -0.18 -8.15 5.25
C TRP A 46 0.02 -7.69 6.70
N GLU A 47 0.12 -8.62 7.66
CA GLU A 47 0.30 -8.32 9.09
C GLU A 47 1.69 -7.75 9.42
N GLN A 48 2.65 -7.87 8.49
CA GLN A 48 3.97 -7.24 8.61
C GLN A 48 3.92 -5.69 8.53
N TYR A 49 2.78 -5.11 8.16
CA TYR A 49 2.60 -3.66 8.03
C TYR A 49 1.80 -3.11 9.21
N ASP A 50 2.33 -2.06 9.84
CA ASP A 50 1.61 -1.34 10.90
C ASP A 50 0.46 -0.50 10.32
N VAL A 51 0.60 -0.06 9.07
CA VAL A 51 -0.43 0.69 8.34
C VAL A 51 -0.27 0.45 6.84
N VAL A 52 -1.39 0.35 6.13
CA VAL A 52 -1.42 0.28 4.67
C VAL A 52 -2.06 1.56 4.11
N LEU A 53 -1.38 2.20 3.17
CA LEU A 53 -1.84 3.40 2.49
C LEU A 53 -2.21 3.10 1.03
N GLU A 54 -3.45 3.46 0.67
CA GLU A 54 -4.01 3.27 -0.67
C GLU A 54 -3.71 4.48 -1.58
N ARG A 55 -3.01 4.25 -2.71
CA ARG A 55 -2.60 5.30 -3.69
C ARG A 55 -2.88 4.92 -5.15
N CYS A 56 -3.77 3.96 -5.41
CA CYS A 56 -4.13 3.55 -6.77
C CYS A 56 -4.92 4.63 -7.49
N VAL A 57 -4.78 4.66 -8.81
CA VAL A 57 -5.56 5.59 -9.67
C VAL A 57 -6.98 5.06 -9.92
N SER A 58 -7.17 3.74 -9.85
CA SER A 58 -8.45 3.10 -10.14
C SER A 58 -9.26 2.96 -8.85
N HIS A 59 -10.45 3.57 -8.84
CA HIS A 59 -11.39 3.50 -7.72
C HIS A 59 -11.77 2.05 -7.37
N SER A 60 -12.08 1.22 -8.38
CA SER A 60 -12.47 -0.17 -8.14
C SER A 60 -11.36 -1.00 -7.48
N ARG A 61 -10.10 -0.82 -7.90
CA ARG A 61 -8.95 -1.48 -7.26
C ARG A 61 -8.74 -0.98 -5.83
N ALA A 62 -8.79 0.33 -5.62
CA ALA A 62 -8.67 0.95 -4.30
C ALA A 62 -9.73 0.42 -3.32
N GLN A 63 -10.99 0.39 -3.75
CA GLN A 63 -12.08 -0.13 -2.93
C GLN A 63 -11.88 -1.60 -2.58
N ALA A 64 -11.55 -2.45 -3.57
CA ALA A 64 -11.37 -3.88 -3.34
C ALA A 64 -10.22 -4.16 -2.36
N SER A 65 -9.06 -3.52 -2.52
CA SER A 65 -7.93 -3.71 -1.59
C SER A 65 -8.26 -3.22 -0.19
N LEU A 66 -8.92 -2.07 -0.05
CA LEU A 66 -9.33 -1.55 1.26
C LEU A 66 -10.35 -2.44 1.96
N GLN A 67 -11.31 -3.02 1.24
CA GLN A 67 -12.28 -3.94 1.83
C GLN A 67 -11.62 -5.23 2.34
N ILE A 68 -10.61 -5.74 1.64
CA ILE A 68 -9.88 -6.94 2.04
C ILE A 68 -8.99 -6.65 3.26
N LEU A 69 -8.31 -5.50 3.28
CA LEU A 69 -7.31 -5.19 4.30
C LEU A 69 -7.88 -4.48 5.55
N GLY A 70 -9.00 -3.76 5.43
CA GLY A 70 -9.55 -2.89 6.47
C GLY A 70 -10.56 -3.54 7.42
N SER A 71 -10.36 -4.82 7.79
CA SER A 71 -11.19 -5.51 8.80
C SER A 71 -10.50 -5.63 10.14
#